data_AF-A0A239MAR5-F1
#
_entry.id   AF-A0A239MAR5-F1
#
_cell.length_a   1.000
_cell.length_b   1.000
_cell.length_c   1.000
_cell.angle_alpha   90.00
_cell.angle_beta   90.00
_cell.angle_gamma   90.00
#
_symmetry.space_group_name_H-M   'P 1'
#
loop_
_entity.id
_entity.type
_entity.pdbx_description
1 polymer ?
#
loop_
_entity_poly.entity_id
_entity_poly.type
_entity_poly.pdbx_seq_one_letter_code
_entity_poly.pdbx_strand_id
1 'polypeptide(L)'
;GRQMPLRLVSIADSDARGIEALRQDLESLEVPPGEARPTSPSPVPVFGAPEVTLLDLPQLSEDQPAHRPFVAAFADPWAGDLAVFRSPSMDSFEVLTTFGSTARIGSLVSDFHAGPTSRFDLGNALVVDLFSGTLESVSDLTLFGGANALAVETASGVWEILQAGTAELIAPGRYRLTRLLRGQRGTEGAMGTPTPAGARVVVVDETLAALPIAEGDLALPWNWRIGPATRPVSDDSYVGTPFTPAGVGLRPFSVAHEEQPWRKPRSPGDITIRWTRRSRALSADSWGAVEVPLVEEVEAYEVEILAGGTVKRSLTTFTTSAVYAAAEQITDWGALLGPGDTLDIRIFQLSASVGRGAVKTATLIF
;
A
#
# COMPACT_ATOMS: atom_id res chain seq x y z
N GLY A 1 -69.01 -35.60 -11.00
CA GLY A 1 -68.57 -35.97 -9.64
C GLY A 1 -67.06 -36.13 -9.65
N ARG A 2 -66.37 -35.68 -8.60
CA ARG A 2 -64.91 -35.74 -8.50
C ARG A 2 -64.50 -37.17 -8.12
N GLN A 3 -63.64 -37.83 -8.92
CA GLN A 3 -63.08 -39.14 -8.56
C GLN A 3 -61.95 -38.93 -7.54
N MET A 4 -61.95 -39.74 -6.47
CA MET A 4 -61.00 -39.60 -5.36
C MET A 4 -60.50 -41.01 -4.97
N PRO A 5 -59.18 -41.23 -4.87
CA PRO A 5 -58.65 -42.50 -4.43
C PRO A 5 -58.91 -42.69 -2.92
N LEU A 6 -59.39 -43.88 -2.54
CA LEU A 6 -59.66 -44.26 -1.16
C LEU A 6 -58.94 -45.58 -0.87
N ARG A 7 -58.28 -45.69 0.29
CA ARG A 7 -57.73 -46.95 0.78
C ARG A 7 -58.75 -47.63 1.68
N LEU A 8 -59.11 -48.86 1.35
CA LEU A 8 -60.00 -49.66 2.18
C LEU A 8 -59.28 -50.09 3.46
N VAL A 9 -59.93 -49.90 4.61
CA VAL A 9 -59.41 -50.22 5.94
C VAL A 9 -60.01 -51.53 6.44
N SER A 10 -61.32 -51.68 6.28
CA SER A 10 -62.04 -52.88 6.67
C SER A 10 -63.21 -53.13 5.72
N ILE A 11 -63.55 -54.41 5.54
CA ILE A 11 -64.71 -54.84 4.76
C ILE A 11 -65.47 -55.85 5.63
N ALA A 12 -66.78 -55.65 5.75
CA ALA A 12 -67.66 -56.58 6.45
C ALA A 12 -68.80 -56.98 5.50
N ASP A 13 -68.98 -58.29 5.31
CA ASP A 13 -70.02 -58.84 4.45
C ASP A 13 -71.15 -59.43 5.29
N SER A 14 -72.37 -58.98 5.01
CA SER A 14 -73.63 -59.57 5.51
C SER A 14 -74.67 -59.53 4.38
N ASP A 15 -75.91 -59.12 4.63
CA ASP A 15 -76.91 -58.91 3.58
C ASP A 15 -76.49 -57.80 2.58
N ALA A 16 -75.58 -56.91 2.99
CA ALA A 16 -74.85 -55.99 2.11
C ALA A 16 -73.37 -55.88 2.55
N ARG A 17 -72.50 -55.47 1.62
CA ARG A 17 -71.07 -55.24 1.86
C ARG A 17 -70.83 -53.85 2.43
N GLY A 18 -70.49 -53.77 3.72
CA GLY A 18 -70.01 -52.56 4.37
C GLY A 18 -68.51 -52.36 4.13
N ILE A 19 -68.11 -51.14 3.76
CA ILE A 19 -66.71 -50.80 3.49
C ILE A 19 -66.35 -49.55 4.29
N GLU A 20 -65.33 -49.66 5.16
CA GLU A 20 -64.67 -48.51 5.75
C GLU A 20 -63.44 -48.16 4.91
N ALA A 21 -63.33 -46.89 4.50
CA ALA A 21 -62.21 -46.42 3.70
C ALA A 21 -61.70 -45.07 4.21
N LEU A 22 -60.39 -44.88 4.13
CA LEU A 22 -59.73 -43.61 4.42
C LEU A 22 -59.27 -42.96 3.13
N ARG A 23 -59.37 -41.64 3.06
CA ARG A 23 -58.75 -40.87 1.99
C ARG A 23 -57.25 -40.87 2.20
N GLN A 24 -56.51 -41.34 1.20
CA GLN A 24 -55.05 -41.32 1.21
C GLN A 24 -54.57 -40.52 0.01
N ASP A 25 -53.78 -39.47 0.28
CA ASP A 25 -53.16 -38.65 -0.77
C ASP A 25 -51.83 -39.32 -1.16
N LEU A 26 -51.77 -39.91 -2.36
CA LEU A 26 -50.57 -40.61 -2.84
C LEU A 26 -49.49 -39.63 -3.33
N GLU A 27 -49.86 -38.38 -3.62
CA GLU A 27 -48.92 -37.35 -4.08
C GLU A 27 -47.98 -36.86 -2.95
N SER A 28 -48.26 -37.16 -1.68
CA SER A 28 -47.43 -36.73 -0.54
C SER A 28 -46.30 -37.69 -0.16
N LEU A 29 -46.13 -38.80 -0.89
CA LEU A 29 -45.11 -39.83 -0.61
C LEU A 29 -43.97 -39.87 -1.66
N GLU A 30 -43.98 -38.98 -2.64
CA GLU A 30 -42.83 -38.81 -3.54
C GLU A 30 -41.70 -38.10 -2.77
N VAL A 31 -40.75 -38.90 -2.28
CA VAL A 31 -39.44 -38.38 -1.86
C VAL A 31 -38.73 -37.94 -3.15
N PRO A 32 -38.40 -36.65 -3.32
CA PRO A 32 -37.64 -36.22 -4.49
C PRO A 32 -36.34 -37.02 -4.54
N PRO A 33 -35.90 -37.49 -5.72
CA PRO A 33 -34.62 -38.16 -5.83
C PRO A 33 -33.54 -37.25 -5.25
N GLY A 34 -32.84 -37.73 -4.22
CA GLY A 34 -31.76 -36.97 -3.60
C GLY A 34 -30.69 -36.61 -4.64
N GLU A 35 -29.94 -35.54 -4.38
CA GLU A 35 -28.87 -35.10 -5.28
C GLU A 35 -27.96 -36.27 -5.67
N ALA A 36 -27.73 -36.43 -6.97
CA ALA A 36 -26.88 -37.47 -7.49
C ALA A 36 -25.47 -37.30 -6.91
N ARG A 37 -24.96 -38.32 -6.20
CA ARG A 37 -23.60 -38.29 -5.68
C ARG A 37 -22.63 -38.17 -6.87
N PRO A 38 -21.75 -37.16 -6.91
CA PRO A 38 -20.77 -37.05 -7.98
C PRO A 38 -19.89 -38.32 -8.01
N THR A 39 -19.80 -38.95 -9.18
CA THR A 39 -19.09 -40.22 -9.41
C THR A 39 -17.64 -40.03 -9.88
N SER A 40 -17.22 -38.78 -10.08
CA SER A 40 -15.85 -38.44 -10.45
C SER A 40 -15.15 -37.77 -9.28
N PRO A 41 -13.91 -38.17 -8.94
CA PRO A 41 -13.11 -37.42 -7.99
C PRO A 41 -12.92 -36.00 -8.52
N SER A 42 -13.09 -34.99 -7.65
CA SER A 42 -12.77 -33.61 -8.01
C SER A 42 -11.33 -33.55 -8.52
N PRO A 43 -11.04 -32.82 -9.62
CA PRO A 43 -9.67 -32.64 -10.08
C PRO A 43 -8.82 -32.09 -8.92
N VAL A 44 -7.65 -32.68 -8.67
CA VAL A 44 -6.68 -32.10 -7.73
C VAL A 44 -6.22 -30.77 -8.35
N PRO A 45 -6.40 -29.63 -7.67
CA PRO A 45 -5.97 -28.36 -8.22
C PRO A 45 -4.45 -28.40 -8.43
N VAL A 46 -4.02 -28.07 -9.65
CA VAL A 46 -2.61 -27.81 -9.95
C VAL A 46 -2.39 -26.33 -9.65
N PHE A 47 -1.64 -26.04 -8.60
CA PHE A 47 -1.29 -24.67 -8.25
C PHE A 47 -0.12 -24.21 -9.12
N GLY A 48 -0.35 -23.18 -9.93
CA GLY A 48 0.72 -22.46 -10.61
C GLY A 48 1.50 -21.57 -9.65
N ALA A 49 2.62 -21.01 -10.14
CA ALA A 49 3.36 -20.00 -9.38
C ALA A 49 2.49 -18.74 -9.17
N PRO A 50 2.38 -18.22 -7.94
CA PRO A 50 1.61 -17.02 -7.66
C PRO A 50 2.28 -15.77 -8.25
N GLU A 51 1.47 -14.77 -8.59
CA GLU A 51 1.95 -13.40 -8.79
C GLU A 51 2.26 -12.81 -7.41
N VAL A 52 3.52 -12.42 -7.19
CA VAL A 52 3.99 -11.94 -5.88
C VAL A 52 4.67 -10.60 -6.03
N THR A 53 4.32 -9.69 -5.12
CA THR A 53 4.94 -8.37 -5.00
C THR A 53 5.41 -8.18 -3.56
N LEU A 54 6.68 -7.83 -3.39
CA LEU A 54 7.26 -7.44 -2.09
C LEU A 54 7.27 -5.91 -2.02
N LEU A 55 6.66 -5.35 -0.98
CA LEU A 55 6.45 -3.90 -0.84
C LEU A 55 7.17 -3.39 0.41
N ASP A 56 8.14 -2.51 0.23
CA ASP A 56 8.73 -1.75 1.32
C ASP A 56 8.01 -0.40 1.44
N LEU A 57 7.00 -0.36 2.31
CA LEU A 57 6.09 0.77 2.45
C LEU A 57 6.39 1.55 3.74
N PRO A 58 5.95 2.81 3.83
CA PRO A 58 5.77 3.48 5.11
C PRO A 58 4.89 2.65 6.05
N GLN A 59 5.01 2.91 7.36
CA GLN A 59 4.16 2.25 8.35
C GLN A 59 2.68 2.55 8.06
N LEU A 60 1.88 1.48 7.95
CA LEU A 60 0.45 1.59 7.61
C LEU A 60 -0.43 1.51 8.86
N SER A 61 -0.02 0.72 9.85
CA SER A 61 -0.78 0.42 11.07
C SER A 61 0.14 0.31 12.32
N GLU A 62 -0.45 0.47 13.51
CA GLU A 62 0.27 0.49 14.79
C GLU A 62 0.75 -0.89 15.24
N ASP A 63 0.08 -1.96 14.80
CA ASP A 63 0.38 -3.35 15.16
C ASP A 63 1.60 -3.91 14.40
N GLN A 64 2.12 -3.16 13.43
CA GLN A 64 3.27 -3.53 12.66
C GLN A 64 4.45 -2.58 12.92
N PRO A 65 5.64 -3.10 13.27
CA PRO A 65 6.88 -2.33 13.28
C PRO A 65 7.18 -1.69 11.92
N ALA A 66 7.56 -0.42 11.94
CA ALA A 66 7.72 0.42 10.75
C ALA A 66 8.79 -0.04 9.74
N HIS A 67 9.73 -0.90 10.14
CA HIS A 67 10.78 -1.41 9.25
C HIS A 67 10.37 -2.64 8.44
N ARG A 68 9.22 -3.25 8.76
CA ARG A 68 8.83 -4.53 8.17
C ARG A 68 8.15 -4.31 6.83
N PRO A 69 8.65 -4.92 5.74
CA PRO A 69 7.99 -4.87 4.45
C PRO A 69 6.74 -5.76 4.45
N PHE A 70 5.94 -5.64 3.40
CA PHE A 70 4.77 -6.45 3.13
C PHE A 70 4.98 -7.37 1.94
N VAL A 71 4.17 -8.42 1.87
CA VAL A 71 3.99 -9.24 0.68
C VAL A 71 2.52 -9.20 0.25
N ALA A 72 2.33 -8.98 -1.04
CA ALA A 72 1.06 -9.16 -1.74
C ALA A 72 1.19 -10.37 -2.67
N ALA A 73 0.21 -11.27 -2.65
CA ALA A 73 0.21 -12.41 -3.54
C ALA A 73 -1.18 -12.68 -4.12
N PHE A 74 -1.22 -13.14 -5.36
CA PHE A 74 -2.43 -13.56 -6.06
C PHE A 74 -2.16 -14.82 -6.87
N ALA A 75 -3.11 -15.77 -6.85
CA ALA A 75 -3.11 -16.95 -7.72
C ALA A 75 -4.55 -17.40 -7.99
N ASP A 76 -4.79 -17.96 -9.17
CA ASP A 76 -6.05 -18.58 -9.55
C ASP A 76 -5.78 -19.99 -10.14
N PRO A 77 -6.13 -21.09 -9.45
CA PRO A 77 -6.82 -21.14 -8.15
C PRO A 77 -5.90 -20.80 -6.97
N TRP A 78 -6.49 -20.26 -5.89
CA TRP A 78 -5.76 -19.97 -4.64
C TRP A 78 -5.43 -21.26 -3.87
N ALA A 79 -4.20 -21.35 -3.34
CA ALA A 79 -3.67 -22.55 -2.70
C ALA A 79 -4.02 -22.70 -1.20
N GLY A 80 -4.81 -21.78 -0.64
CA GLY A 80 -5.11 -21.72 0.79
C GLY A 80 -4.08 -20.88 1.52
N ASP A 81 -2.97 -21.49 1.95
CA ASP A 81 -1.87 -20.79 2.60
C ASP A 81 -0.64 -20.76 1.71
N LEU A 82 0.00 -19.59 1.62
CA LEU A 82 1.34 -19.44 1.06
C LEU A 82 2.38 -19.39 2.16
N ALA A 83 3.51 -20.05 1.94
CA ALA A 83 4.69 -19.95 2.77
C ALA A 83 5.70 -18.99 2.13
N VAL A 84 6.30 -18.14 2.96
CA VAL A 84 7.38 -17.24 2.58
C VAL A 84 8.67 -17.78 3.16
N PHE A 85 9.60 -18.09 2.28
CA PHE A 85 10.94 -18.51 2.63
C PHE A 85 11.95 -17.43 2.28
N ARG A 86 13.05 -17.39 3.02
CA ARG A 86 14.22 -16.57 2.68
C ARG A 86 15.52 -17.36 2.84
N SER A 87 16.56 -16.94 2.13
CA SER A 87 17.93 -17.44 2.28
C SER A 87 18.95 -16.38 1.91
N PRO A 88 20.12 -16.31 2.59
CA PRO A 88 21.22 -15.45 2.15
C PRO A 88 21.94 -16.00 0.90
N SER A 89 21.66 -17.23 0.50
CA SER A 89 22.17 -17.89 -0.71
C SER A 89 21.02 -18.47 -1.54
N MET A 90 21.34 -19.28 -2.56
CA MET A 90 20.34 -19.98 -3.37
C MET A 90 19.95 -21.36 -2.80
N ASP A 91 20.45 -21.71 -1.62
CA ASP A 91 20.22 -22.98 -0.93
C ASP A 91 19.76 -22.71 0.53
N SER A 92 19.35 -23.74 1.27
CA SER A 92 19.06 -23.63 2.71
C SER A 92 18.02 -22.57 3.08
N PHE A 93 16.89 -22.59 2.38
CA PHE A 93 15.75 -21.70 2.65
C PHE A 93 15.10 -21.99 4.00
N GLU A 94 14.96 -20.94 4.82
CA GLU A 94 14.20 -20.97 6.07
C GLU A 94 12.79 -20.41 5.88
N VAL A 95 11.80 -20.98 6.57
CA VAL A 95 10.43 -20.43 6.59
C VAL A 95 10.45 -19.17 7.45
N LEU A 96 10.04 -18.05 6.88
CA LEU A 96 9.87 -16.79 7.59
C LEU A 96 8.46 -16.64 8.15
N THR A 97 7.44 -16.90 7.34
CA THR A 97 6.03 -16.81 7.73
C THR A 97 5.12 -17.58 6.76
N THR A 98 3.85 -17.69 7.13
CA THR A 98 2.76 -18.18 6.25
C THR A 98 1.58 -17.20 6.31
N PHE A 99 0.82 -17.09 5.22
CA PHE A 99 -0.38 -16.26 5.17
C PHE A 99 -1.39 -16.85 4.18
N GLY A 100 -2.69 -16.64 4.45
CA GLY A 100 -3.78 -17.21 3.65
C GLY A 100 -4.60 -16.18 2.86
N SER A 101 -4.27 -14.89 2.97
CA SER A 101 -4.98 -13.81 2.27
C SER A 101 -4.55 -13.68 0.81
N THR A 102 -5.51 -13.40 -0.07
CA THR A 102 -5.29 -13.03 -1.47
C THR A 102 -5.31 -11.52 -1.61
N ALA A 103 -4.23 -10.96 -2.15
CA ALA A 103 -4.12 -9.53 -2.37
C ALA A 103 -4.73 -9.10 -3.71
N ARG A 104 -5.24 -7.87 -3.75
CA ARG A 104 -5.71 -7.24 -4.98
C ARG A 104 -4.53 -6.56 -5.69
N ILE A 105 -4.02 -7.24 -6.70
CA ILE A 105 -2.88 -6.80 -7.52
C ILE A 105 -3.39 -6.47 -8.93
N GLY A 106 -2.74 -5.52 -9.59
CA GLY A 106 -3.02 -5.11 -10.94
C GLY A 106 -1.88 -4.35 -11.60
N SER A 107 -2.18 -3.69 -12.70
CA SER A 107 -1.22 -2.86 -13.44
C SER A 107 -1.85 -1.59 -13.99
N LEU A 108 -1.02 -0.57 -14.22
CA LEU A 108 -1.43 0.66 -14.91
C LEU A 108 -1.73 0.39 -16.38
N VAL A 109 -2.84 0.94 -16.88
CA VAL A 109 -3.24 0.82 -18.29
C VAL A 109 -2.58 1.89 -19.16
N SER A 110 -2.27 3.05 -18.59
CA SER A 110 -1.65 4.18 -19.26
C SER A 110 -0.67 4.89 -18.33
N ASP A 111 0.22 5.70 -18.91
CA ASP A 111 1.14 6.54 -18.16
C ASP A 111 0.38 7.43 -17.15
N PHE A 112 0.95 7.53 -15.95
CA PHE A 112 0.38 8.29 -14.84
C PHE A 112 1.34 9.39 -14.41
N HIS A 113 0.91 10.64 -14.52
CA HIS A 113 1.77 11.79 -14.27
C HIS A 113 1.73 12.23 -12.79
N ALA A 114 2.77 12.97 -12.40
CA ALA A 114 2.80 13.62 -11.10
C ALA A 114 1.57 14.52 -10.90
N GLY A 115 1.08 14.55 -9.66
CA GLY A 115 -0.10 15.31 -9.26
C GLY A 115 0.22 16.27 -8.11
N PRO A 116 -0.75 17.11 -7.73
CA PRO A 116 -0.61 17.94 -6.55
C PRO A 116 -0.57 17.10 -5.27
N THR A 117 0.19 17.56 -4.28
CA THR A 117 0.17 17.06 -2.91
C THR A 117 -0.72 17.93 -2.01
N SER A 118 -1.17 17.37 -0.89
CA SER A 118 -1.93 18.09 0.15
C SER A 118 -3.27 18.70 -0.30
N ARG A 119 -3.79 18.25 -1.44
CA ARG A 119 -5.11 18.59 -1.99
C ARG A 119 -5.55 17.48 -2.95
N PHE A 120 -6.82 17.49 -3.32
CA PHE A 120 -7.33 16.59 -4.35
C PHE A 120 -6.65 16.85 -5.70
N ASP A 121 -6.19 15.77 -6.32
CA ASP A 121 -5.89 15.71 -7.73
C ASP A 121 -7.18 15.42 -8.50
N LEU A 122 -7.66 16.47 -9.17
CA LEU A 122 -8.83 16.42 -10.05
C LEU A 122 -8.44 16.44 -11.54
N GLY A 123 -7.14 16.52 -11.84
CA GLY A 123 -6.63 16.64 -13.20
C GLY A 123 -6.21 15.29 -13.78
N ASN A 124 -5.66 14.41 -12.95
CA ASN A 124 -5.27 13.06 -13.36
C ASN A 124 -6.38 12.03 -13.11
N ALA A 125 -6.38 10.98 -13.94
CA ALA A 125 -7.18 9.78 -13.73
C ALA A 125 -6.25 8.56 -13.78
N LEU A 126 -6.27 7.74 -12.73
CA LEU A 126 -5.52 6.49 -12.69
C LEU A 126 -6.37 5.39 -13.32
N VAL A 127 -5.89 4.78 -14.40
CA VAL A 127 -6.60 3.66 -15.02
C VAL A 127 -5.83 2.38 -14.73
N VAL A 128 -6.50 1.44 -14.05
CA VAL A 128 -5.88 0.19 -13.56
C VAL A 128 -6.63 -1.03 -14.06
N ASP A 129 -5.89 -2.08 -14.41
CA ASP A 129 -6.40 -3.44 -14.60
C ASP A 129 -6.10 -4.26 -13.34
N LEU A 130 -7.12 -4.74 -12.64
CA LEU A 130 -6.98 -5.63 -11.49
C LEU A 130 -7.15 -7.09 -11.91
N PHE A 131 -6.33 -7.97 -11.33
CA PHE A 131 -6.44 -9.41 -11.55
C PHE A 131 -7.65 -10.02 -10.83
N SER A 132 -8.04 -9.44 -9.69
CA SER A 132 -9.20 -9.89 -8.92
C SER A 132 -9.77 -8.78 -8.05
N GLY A 133 -10.96 -9.04 -7.51
CA GLY A 133 -11.67 -8.13 -6.61
C GLY A 133 -12.35 -6.96 -7.32
N THR A 134 -12.95 -6.09 -6.51
CA THR A 134 -13.64 -4.88 -6.98
C THR A 134 -13.15 -3.66 -6.23
N LEU A 135 -13.35 -2.49 -6.85
CA LEU A 135 -13.14 -1.18 -6.24
C LEU A 135 -14.46 -0.41 -6.27
N GLU A 136 -14.74 0.30 -5.19
CA GLU A 136 -15.98 1.08 -5.04
C GLU A 136 -15.65 2.53 -4.70
N SER A 137 -16.52 3.45 -5.09
CA SER A 137 -16.38 4.85 -4.69
C SER A 137 -16.67 5.00 -3.20
N VAL A 138 -15.93 5.88 -2.52
CA VAL A 138 -16.06 6.10 -1.08
C VAL A 138 -16.37 7.56 -0.78
N SER A 139 -17.02 7.81 0.36
CA SER A 139 -17.24 9.17 0.84
C SER A 139 -15.91 9.86 1.21
N ASP A 140 -15.88 11.20 1.18
CA ASP A 140 -14.70 11.95 1.60
C ASP A 140 -14.26 11.60 3.04
N LEU A 141 -15.21 11.35 3.96
CA LEU A 141 -14.88 10.97 5.34
C LEU A 141 -14.17 9.61 5.39
N THR A 142 -14.68 8.63 4.64
CA THR A 142 -14.09 7.29 4.54
C THR A 142 -12.71 7.34 3.86
N LEU A 143 -12.57 8.18 2.83
CA LEU A 143 -11.31 8.44 2.15
C LEU A 143 -10.27 9.04 3.12
N PHE A 144 -10.62 10.08 3.88
CA PHE A 144 -9.71 10.66 4.87
C PHE A 144 -9.39 9.69 6.02
N GLY A 145 -10.22 8.69 6.25
CA GLY A 145 -9.93 7.57 7.16
C GLY A 145 -8.95 6.52 6.61
N GLY A 146 -8.42 6.69 5.39
CA GLY A 146 -7.43 5.78 4.79
C GLY A 146 -8.00 4.79 3.77
N ALA A 147 -9.30 4.82 3.48
CA ALA A 147 -9.90 3.89 2.52
C ALA A 147 -9.42 4.12 1.09
N ASN A 148 -9.62 3.10 0.24
CA ASN A 148 -9.22 3.11 -1.18
C ASN A 148 -7.75 3.49 -1.40
N ALA A 149 -6.86 3.06 -0.51
CA ALA A 149 -5.43 3.23 -0.69
C ALA A 149 -4.88 2.23 -1.71
N LEU A 150 -4.00 2.70 -2.59
CA LEU A 150 -3.26 1.91 -3.56
C LEU A 150 -1.78 2.28 -3.49
N ALA A 151 -0.91 1.29 -3.59
CA ALA A 151 0.51 1.44 -3.81
C ALA A 151 0.80 1.24 -5.29
N VAL A 152 1.45 2.23 -5.92
CA VAL A 152 1.85 2.20 -7.34
C VAL A 152 3.38 2.16 -7.42
N GLU A 153 3.93 1.16 -8.12
CA GLU A 153 5.37 1.01 -8.32
C GLU A 153 5.86 2.02 -9.36
N THR A 154 6.47 3.13 -8.93
CA THR A 154 6.89 4.21 -9.83
C THR A 154 8.27 3.97 -10.44
N ALA A 155 9.09 3.19 -9.74
CA ALA A 155 10.35 2.60 -10.19
C ALA A 155 10.58 1.31 -9.39
N SER A 156 11.54 0.49 -9.79
CA SER A 156 11.86 -0.78 -9.10
C SER A 156 12.00 -0.59 -7.58
N GLY A 157 11.08 -1.15 -6.80
CA GLY A 157 11.06 -1.04 -5.34
C GLY A 157 10.69 0.34 -4.76
N VAL A 158 10.28 1.30 -5.59
CA VAL A 158 9.84 2.64 -5.18
C VAL A 158 8.33 2.75 -5.34
N TRP A 159 7.64 3.02 -4.24
CA TRP A 159 6.17 3.00 -4.19
C TRP A 159 5.60 4.37 -3.85
N GLU A 160 4.68 4.86 -4.67
CA GLU A 160 3.77 5.94 -4.30
C GLU A 160 2.53 5.32 -3.65
N ILE A 161 2.14 5.79 -2.47
CA ILE A 161 0.82 5.51 -1.90
C ILE A 161 -0.12 6.65 -2.30
N LEU A 162 -1.24 6.30 -2.90
CA LEU A 162 -2.32 7.23 -3.23
C LEU A 162 -3.66 6.68 -2.79
N GLN A 163 -4.67 7.54 -2.71
CA GLN A 163 -6.04 7.12 -2.47
C GLN A 163 -6.97 7.66 -3.55
N ALA A 164 -8.08 6.97 -3.82
CA ALA A 164 -9.08 7.38 -4.80
C ALA A 164 -10.48 7.51 -4.19
N GLY A 165 -11.09 8.70 -4.31
CA GLY A 165 -12.47 8.91 -3.87
C GLY A 165 -13.51 8.28 -4.82
N THR A 166 -13.23 8.29 -6.12
CA THR A 166 -14.15 7.78 -7.14
C THR A 166 -13.52 6.62 -7.89
N ALA A 167 -14.25 5.51 -7.96
CA ALA A 167 -13.91 4.32 -8.74
C ALA A 167 -15.04 4.01 -9.73
N GLU A 168 -14.73 4.09 -11.03
CA GLU A 168 -15.64 3.79 -12.14
C GLU A 168 -15.16 2.51 -12.85
N LEU A 169 -16.00 1.47 -12.91
CA LEU A 169 -15.72 0.26 -13.69
C LEU A 169 -15.95 0.56 -15.17
N ILE A 170 -14.89 0.56 -15.98
CA ILE A 170 -14.96 0.91 -17.41
C ILE A 170 -14.84 -0.29 -18.35
N ALA A 171 -14.31 -1.42 -17.84
CA ALA A 171 -14.33 -2.73 -18.50
C ALA A 171 -14.16 -3.83 -17.42
N PRO A 172 -14.38 -5.12 -17.72
CA PRO A 172 -14.15 -6.20 -16.74
C PRO A 172 -12.73 -6.12 -16.13
N GLY A 173 -12.64 -5.97 -14.81
CA GLY A 173 -11.37 -5.80 -14.08
C GLY A 173 -10.68 -4.44 -14.27
N ARG A 174 -11.21 -3.54 -15.13
CA ARG A 174 -10.60 -2.24 -15.42
C ARG A 174 -11.35 -1.10 -14.77
N TYR A 175 -10.65 -0.34 -13.94
CA TYR A 175 -11.20 0.80 -13.22
C TYR A 175 -10.54 2.10 -13.64
N ARG A 176 -11.34 3.15 -13.79
CA ARG A 176 -10.88 4.54 -13.80
C ARG A 176 -11.08 5.13 -12.41
N LEU A 177 -9.98 5.52 -11.79
CA LEU A 177 -9.95 6.14 -10.48
C LEU A 177 -9.68 7.64 -10.61
N THR A 178 -10.49 8.45 -9.93
CA THR A 178 -10.36 9.92 -9.95
C THR A 178 -10.56 10.49 -8.55
N ARG A 179 -10.37 11.81 -8.41
CA ARG A 179 -10.40 12.52 -7.12
C ARG A 179 -9.36 11.92 -6.17
N LEU A 180 -8.10 12.01 -6.59
CA LEU A 180 -7.00 11.29 -5.96
C LEU A 180 -6.39 12.11 -4.82
N LEU A 181 -5.95 11.45 -3.76
CA LEU A 181 -5.01 11.99 -2.78
C LEU A 181 -3.65 11.36 -3.04
N ARG A 182 -2.66 12.19 -3.42
CA ARG A 182 -1.34 11.75 -3.89
C ARG A 182 -0.31 11.70 -2.77
N GLY A 183 0.73 10.89 -2.94
CA GLY A 183 1.92 10.88 -2.07
C GLY A 183 1.64 10.68 -0.58
N GLN A 184 0.62 9.89 -0.23
CA GLN A 184 0.24 9.64 1.15
C GLN A 184 1.37 8.99 1.95
N ARG A 185 1.36 9.16 3.27
CA ARG A 185 2.38 8.63 4.19
C ARG A 185 3.83 8.99 3.79
N GLY A 186 4.05 10.22 3.33
CA GLY A 186 5.40 10.71 3.01
C GLY A 186 5.98 10.18 1.70
N THR A 187 5.14 9.66 0.81
CA THR A 187 5.56 9.12 -0.50
C THR A 187 5.50 10.16 -1.62
N GLU A 188 5.43 11.45 -1.30
CA GLU A 188 5.37 12.51 -2.32
C GLU A 188 6.60 12.50 -3.23
N GLY A 189 7.78 12.20 -2.67
CA GLY A 189 9.02 12.08 -3.45
C GLY A 189 9.11 10.82 -4.31
N ALA A 190 8.18 9.88 -4.15
CA ALA A 190 8.10 8.65 -4.94
C ALA A 190 7.25 8.81 -6.21
N MET A 191 6.55 9.95 -6.40
CA MET A 191 5.74 10.19 -7.59
C MET A 191 6.57 10.14 -8.89
N GLY A 192 6.17 9.28 -9.82
CA GLY A 192 6.75 9.22 -11.16
C GLY A 192 6.31 10.41 -12.04
N THR A 193 7.16 10.79 -12.99
CA THR A 193 6.84 11.86 -13.96
C THR A 193 7.29 11.47 -15.39
N PRO A 194 6.54 10.59 -16.08
CA PRO A 194 5.41 9.79 -15.61
C PRO A 194 5.86 8.48 -14.92
N THR A 195 4.94 7.83 -14.21
CA THR A 195 4.98 6.38 -13.99
C THR A 195 4.44 5.69 -15.24
N PRO A 196 5.18 4.76 -15.86
CA PRO A 196 4.79 4.18 -17.14
C PRO A 196 3.60 3.22 -17.05
N ALA A 197 2.87 3.07 -18.15
CA ALA A 197 1.92 1.97 -18.33
C ALA A 197 2.57 0.60 -18.05
N GLY A 198 1.81 -0.32 -17.48
CA GLY A 198 2.27 -1.64 -17.04
C GLY A 198 2.92 -1.66 -15.66
N ALA A 199 3.15 -0.50 -15.02
CA ALA A 199 3.61 -0.46 -13.63
C ALA A 199 2.65 -1.18 -12.68
N ARG A 200 3.19 -1.86 -11.68
CA ARG A 200 2.39 -2.63 -10.72
C ARG A 200 1.57 -1.73 -9.83
N VAL A 201 0.36 -2.18 -9.53
CA VAL A 201 -0.56 -1.55 -8.58
C VAL A 201 -1.00 -2.60 -7.58
N VAL A 202 -0.97 -2.25 -6.31
CA VAL A 202 -1.43 -3.12 -5.22
C VAL A 202 -2.41 -2.32 -4.37
N VAL A 203 -3.60 -2.87 -4.10
CA VAL A 203 -4.52 -2.25 -3.13
C VAL A 203 -3.97 -2.45 -1.73
N VAL A 204 -3.93 -1.37 -0.95
CA VAL A 204 -3.39 -1.35 0.40
C VAL A 204 -4.52 -1.55 1.39
N ASP A 205 -4.62 -2.76 1.93
CA ASP A 205 -5.67 -3.20 2.84
C ASP A 205 -5.15 -4.33 3.77
N GLU A 206 -6.05 -4.96 4.51
CA GLU A 206 -5.76 -6.08 5.42
C GLU A 206 -5.30 -7.39 4.74
N THR A 207 -5.34 -7.46 3.41
CA THR A 207 -4.89 -8.65 2.66
C THR A 207 -3.37 -8.70 2.50
N LEU A 208 -2.66 -7.59 2.74
CA LEU A 208 -1.21 -7.53 2.76
C LEU A 208 -0.67 -8.23 4.00
N ALA A 209 0.25 -9.18 3.81
CA ALA A 209 0.90 -9.86 4.92
C ALA A 209 2.23 -9.17 5.27
N ALA A 210 2.43 -8.82 6.54
CA ALA A 210 3.69 -8.29 7.02
C ALA A 210 4.78 -9.37 7.06
N LEU A 211 6.00 -9.03 6.63
CA LEU A 211 7.15 -9.91 6.68
C LEU A 211 7.94 -9.69 7.98
N PRO A 212 8.04 -10.71 8.87
CA PRO A 212 8.61 -10.54 10.20
C PRO A 212 10.15 -10.58 10.18
N ILE A 213 10.78 -9.57 9.57
CA ILE A 213 12.25 -9.42 9.58
C ILE A 213 12.72 -8.60 10.79
N ALA A 214 13.99 -8.79 11.18
CA ALA A 214 14.65 -7.95 12.16
C ALA A 214 15.23 -6.68 11.51
N GLU A 215 15.45 -5.61 12.29
CA GLU A 215 16.11 -4.41 11.78
C GLU A 215 17.55 -4.68 11.28
N GLY A 216 18.23 -5.66 11.87
CA GLY A 216 19.57 -6.08 11.42
C GLY A 216 19.58 -6.78 10.06
N ASP A 217 18.40 -7.15 9.51
CA ASP A 217 18.28 -7.77 8.19
C ASP A 217 18.09 -6.73 7.06
N LEU A 218 17.95 -5.44 7.41
CA LEU A 218 17.77 -4.35 6.45
C LEU A 218 19.05 -4.12 5.62
N ALA A 219 18.86 -3.62 4.40
CA ALA A 219 19.90 -3.37 3.40
C ALA A 219 20.72 -4.60 2.97
N LEU A 220 20.34 -5.81 3.42
CA LEU A 220 20.94 -7.06 2.97
C LEU A 220 20.12 -7.67 1.83
N PRO A 221 20.78 -8.11 0.74
CA PRO A 221 20.09 -8.84 -0.32
C PRO A 221 19.73 -10.25 0.14
N TRP A 222 18.44 -10.57 0.07
CA TRP A 222 17.92 -11.90 0.39
C TRP A 222 17.30 -12.53 -0.86
N ASN A 223 17.41 -13.86 -0.96
CA ASN A 223 16.66 -14.64 -1.94
C ASN A 223 15.36 -15.09 -1.27
N TRP A 224 14.23 -14.72 -1.87
CA TRP A 224 12.91 -15.06 -1.34
C TRP A 224 12.28 -16.14 -2.21
N ARG A 225 11.53 -17.04 -1.58
CA ARG A 225 10.69 -18.01 -2.28
C ARG A 225 9.30 -18.02 -1.67
N ILE A 226 8.29 -17.81 -2.50
CA ILE A 226 6.89 -17.73 -2.07
C ILE A 226 6.07 -18.74 -2.88
N GLY A 227 5.29 -19.58 -2.20
CA GLY A 227 4.53 -20.64 -2.85
C GLY A 227 3.62 -21.38 -1.87
N PRO A 228 2.85 -22.39 -2.33
CA PRO A 228 1.91 -23.12 -1.50
C PRO A 228 2.58 -23.75 -0.27
N ALA A 229 2.07 -23.46 0.93
CA ALA A 229 2.62 -23.97 2.20
C ALA A 229 2.55 -25.51 2.31
N THR A 230 1.68 -26.14 1.52
CA THR A 230 1.52 -27.60 1.45
C THR A 230 2.57 -28.30 0.59
N ARG A 231 3.44 -27.54 -0.09
CA ARG A 231 4.49 -28.03 -0.99
C ARG A 231 5.89 -27.66 -0.48
N PRO A 232 6.92 -28.49 -0.76
CA PRO A 232 8.30 -28.15 -0.41
C PRO A 232 8.79 -26.93 -1.20
N VAL A 233 9.69 -26.14 -0.62
CA VAL A 233 10.26 -24.91 -1.22
C VAL A 233 10.97 -25.10 -2.57
N SER A 234 11.32 -26.35 -2.90
CA SER A 234 11.94 -26.74 -4.17
C SER A 234 10.93 -27.05 -5.27
N ASP A 235 9.63 -27.07 -4.98
CA ASP A 235 8.55 -27.33 -5.95
C ASP A 235 8.42 -26.16 -6.93
N ASP A 236 8.08 -26.47 -8.19
CA ASP A 236 7.97 -25.49 -9.28
C ASP A 236 6.83 -24.47 -9.07
N SER A 237 5.93 -24.72 -8.12
CA SER A 237 4.89 -23.76 -7.69
C SER A 237 5.42 -22.58 -6.87
N TYR A 238 6.71 -22.59 -6.48
CA TYR A 238 7.34 -21.46 -5.80
C TYR A 238 7.91 -20.45 -6.78
N VAL A 239 7.57 -19.16 -6.58
CA VAL A 239 8.25 -18.05 -7.26
C VAL A 239 9.45 -17.59 -6.44
N GLY A 240 10.59 -17.48 -7.09
CA GLY A 240 11.82 -16.94 -6.52
C GLY A 240 12.02 -15.47 -6.91
N THR A 241 12.28 -14.59 -5.94
CA THR A 241 12.61 -13.18 -6.22
C THR A 241 13.70 -12.66 -5.30
N PRO A 242 14.71 -11.94 -5.81
CA PRO A 242 15.61 -11.18 -4.95
C PRO A 242 14.87 -9.97 -4.39
N PHE A 243 15.10 -9.63 -3.13
CA PHE A 243 14.58 -8.41 -2.52
C PHE A 243 15.43 -7.98 -1.33
N THR A 244 15.71 -6.68 -1.28
CA THR A 244 16.53 -6.03 -0.26
C THR A 244 15.64 -5.05 0.49
N PRO A 245 15.13 -5.40 1.68
CA PRO A 245 14.35 -4.48 2.51
C PRO A 245 15.19 -3.27 2.91
N ALA A 246 14.76 -2.06 2.58
CA ALA A 246 15.37 -0.80 3.00
C ALA A 246 14.79 -0.26 4.33
N GLY A 247 13.60 -0.72 4.74
CA GLY A 247 12.92 -0.25 5.93
C GLY A 247 12.35 1.15 5.73
N VAL A 248 11.62 1.37 4.63
CA VAL A 248 11.11 2.68 4.20
C VAL A 248 10.31 3.37 5.31
N GLY A 249 9.55 2.64 6.13
CA GLY A 249 8.81 3.21 7.24
C GLY A 249 9.65 3.75 8.41
N LEU A 250 10.96 3.45 8.47
CA LEU A 250 11.88 4.10 9.42
C LEU A 250 12.35 5.48 8.95
N ARG A 251 12.21 5.79 7.65
CA ARG A 251 12.71 7.03 7.06
C ARG A 251 11.85 8.23 7.49
N PRO A 252 12.44 9.27 8.12
CA PRO A 252 11.71 10.49 8.41
C PRO A 252 11.07 11.11 7.16
N PHE A 253 9.89 11.71 7.32
CA PHE A 253 9.24 12.44 6.23
C PHE A 253 10.02 13.71 5.89
N SER A 254 9.83 14.21 4.68
CA SER A 254 10.38 15.50 4.27
C SER A 254 9.75 16.62 5.11
N VAL A 255 10.50 17.68 5.39
CA VAL A 255 9.94 18.87 6.05
C VAL A 255 8.97 19.59 5.12
N ALA A 256 8.20 20.54 5.66
CA ALA A 256 7.26 21.33 4.89
C ALA A 256 7.29 22.82 5.25
N HIS A 257 6.60 23.62 4.44
CA HIS A 257 6.39 25.06 4.69
C HIS A 257 7.69 25.84 4.90
N GLU A 258 8.63 25.70 3.95
CA GLU A 258 9.86 26.49 3.95
C GLU A 258 9.50 27.97 3.83
N GLU A 259 10.02 28.77 4.75
CA GLU A 259 9.76 30.20 4.76
C GLU A 259 10.47 30.87 3.57
N GLN A 260 9.71 31.63 2.79
CA GLN A 260 10.23 32.34 1.62
C GLN A 260 10.75 33.73 2.00
N PRO A 261 12.05 34.03 1.79
CA PRO A 261 12.67 35.28 2.23
C PRO A 261 11.99 36.54 1.70
N TRP A 262 11.54 36.55 0.44
CA TRP A 262 10.85 37.69 -0.18
C TRP A 262 9.54 38.11 0.52
N ARG A 263 8.95 37.25 1.37
CA ARG A 263 7.69 37.54 2.07
C ARG A 263 7.86 38.48 3.27
N LYS A 264 9.09 38.75 3.71
CA LYS A 264 9.38 39.63 4.84
C LYS A 264 10.41 40.69 4.44
N PRO A 265 10.28 41.96 4.89
CA PRO A 265 11.33 42.95 4.72
C PRO A 265 12.64 42.44 5.36
N ARG A 266 13.74 42.50 4.62
CA ARG A 266 15.06 42.06 5.10
C ARG A 266 16.14 43.04 4.68
N SER A 267 17.18 43.14 5.49
CA SER A 267 18.46 43.72 5.07
C SER A 267 19.41 42.60 4.65
N PRO A 268 20.32 42.81 3.68
CA PRO A 268 21.37 41.84 3.39
C PRO A 268 22.18 41.51 4.67
N GLY A 269 22.50 40.24 4.87
CA GLY A 269 23.13 39.74 6.09
C GLY A 269 22.89 38.25 6.25
N ASP A 270 22.89 37.76 7.49
CA ASP A 270 22.60 36.36 7.80
C ASP A 270 21.20 35.95 7.30
N ILE A 271 21.11 34.74 6.73
CA ILE A 271 19.84 34.18 6.27
C ILE A 271 19.42 33.11 7.26
N THR A 272 18.27 33.29 7.91
CA THR A 272 17.65 32.22 8.69
C THR A 272 16.67 31.43 7.81
N ILE A 273 17.05 30.21 7.46
CA ILE A 273 16.22 29.26 6.73
C ILE A 273 15.32 28.57 7.78
N ARG A 274 14.00 28.60 7.58
CA ARG A 274 13.00 28.04 8.51
C ARG A 274 12.05 27.08 7.79
N TRP A 275 11.58 26.06 8.49
CA TRP A 275 10.62 25.08 7.99
C TRP A 275 9.72 24.57 9.14
N THR A 276 8.79 23.70 8.80
CA THR A 276 7.91 22.99 9.74
C THR A 276 8.25 21.50 9.73
N ARG A 277 8.42 20.91 10.92
CA ARG A 277 8.66 19.47 11.07
C ARG A 277 7.42 18.67 10.66
N ARG A 278 7.63 17.53 10.01
CA ARG A 278 6.61 16.50 9.79
C ARG A 278 6.98 15.28 10.61
N SER A 279 6.00 14.46 10.96
CA SER A 279 6.22 13.22 11.69
C SER A 279 5.62 12.05 10.92
N ARG A 280 6.30 10.90 11.01
CA ARG A 280 5.82 9.63 10.46
C ARG A 280 4.97 8.83 11.44
N ALA A 281 4.82 9.29 12.69
CA ALA A 281 3.94 8.65 13.66
C ALA A 281 2.50 8.63 13.13
N LEU A 282 1.81 7.51 13.30
CA LEU A 282 0.40 7.39 12.88
C LEU A 282 -0.51 8.33 13.69
N SER A 283 -0.12 8.65 14.93
CA SER A 283 -0.80 9.61 15.80
C SER A 283 -0.54 11.08 15.44
N ALA A 284 0.33 11.38 14.46
CA ALA A 284 0.65 12.75 14.06
C ALA A 284 -0.54 13.52 13.48
N ASP A 285 -1.56 12.82 12.99
CA ASP A 285 -2.80 13.41 12.47
C ASP A 285 -3.81 13.78 13.57
N SER A 286 -3.48 13.52 14.85
CA SER A 286 -4.35 13.83 15.99
C SER A 286 -4.37 15.32 16.32
N TRP A 287 -5.58 15.90 16.34
CA TRP A 287 -5.82 17.27 16.79
C TRP A 287 -5.81 17.45 18.31
N GLY A 288 -5.75 16.35 19.07
CA GLY A 288 -5.78 16.39 20.54
C GLY A 288 -4.42 16.64 21.19
N ALA A 289 -3.33 16.51 20.42
CA ALA A 289 -1.97 16.73 20.92
C ALA A 289 -1.59 18.22 20.88
N VAL A 290 -0.74 18.65 21.82
CA VAL A 290 -0.21 20.03 21.85
C VAL A 290 0.83 20.26 20.76
N GLU A 291 1.61 19.24 20.44
CA GLU A 291 2.68 19.25 19.46
C GLU A 291 2.72 17.92 18.73
N VAL A 292 3.12 17.93 17.46
CA VAL A 292 3.25 16.74 16.64
C VAL A 292 4.34 15.83 17.24
N PRO A 293 4.07 14.53 17.49
CA PRO A 293 5.05 13.62 18.08
C PRO A 293 6.37 13.60 17.32
N LEU A 294 7.49 13.59 18.03
CA LEU A 294 8.82 13.28 17.49
C LEU A 294 9.05 11.77 17.66
N VAL A 295 9.38 11.07 16.58
CA VAL A 295 9.63 9.61 16.62
C VAL A 295 11.12 9.34 16.81
N GLU A 296 11.95 10.19 16.23
CA GLU A 296 13.40 10.15 16.28
C GLU A 296 13.92 10.49 17.68
N GLU A 297 15.05 9.91 18.09
CA GLU A 297 15.61 10.07 19.44
C GLU A 297 16.01 11.52 19.74
N VAL A 298 16.41 12.24 18.70
CA VAL A 298 16.80 13.65 18.74
C VAL A 298 16.25 14.35 17.49
N GLU A 299 15.71 15.55 17.67
CA GLU A 299 15.38 16.42 16.55
C GLU A 299 16.67 16.99 15.95
N ALA A 300 17.01 16.55 14.74
CA ALA A 300 18.18 17.01 14.01
C ALA A 300 17.90 17.11 12.52
N TYR A 301 18.55 18.08 11.87
CA TYR A 301 18.40 18.35 10.45
C TYR A 301 19.73 18.64 9.79
N GLU A 302 19.80 18.33 8.50
CA GLU A 302 20.84 18.77 7.60
C GLU A 302 20.24 19.61 6.47
N VAL A 303 20.87 20.75 6.18
CA VAL A 303 20.49 21.66 5.10
C VAL A 303 21.64 21.76 4.11
N GLU A 304 21.45 21.25 2.91
CA GLU A 304 22.38 21.44 1.81
C GLU A 304 22.03 22.72 1.05
N ILE A 305 23.02 23.57 0.84
CA ILE A 305 22.96 24.73 -0.03
C ILE A 305 23.58 24.35 -1.37
N LEU A 306 22.83 24.58 -2.44
CA LEU A 306 23.21 24.12 -3.77
C LEU A 306 23.63 25.28 -4.68
N ALA A 307 24.58 24.99 -5.57
CA ALA A 307 24.86 25.78 -6.76
C ALA A 307 24.57 24.93 -7.99
N GLY A 308 23.39 25.10 -8.57
CA GLY A 308 22.84 24.15 -9.54
C GLY A 308 22.68 22.77 -8.89
N GLY A 309 23.34 21.76 -9.45
CA GLY A 309 23.29 20.39 -8.91
C GLY A 309 24.29 20.09 -7.78
N THR A 310 25.26 20.98 -7.53
CA THR A 310 26.39 20.71 -6.63
C THR A 310 26.14 21.26 -5.23
N VAL A 311 26.40 20.45 -4.20
CA VAL A 311 26.37 20.90 -2.81
C VAL A 311 27.55 21.82 -2.55
N LYS A 312 27.25 23.07 -2.20
CA LYS A 312 28.24 24.10 -1.90
C LYS A 312 28.55 24.17 -0.42
N ARG A 313 27.53 23.93 0.41
CA ARG A 313 27.63 23.92 1.88
C ARG A 313 26.60 22.96 2.48
N SER A 314 26.95 22.36 3.60
CA SER A 314 26.01 21.63 4.46
C SER A 314 25.97 22.29 5.83
N LEU A 315 24.78 22.53 6.36
CA LEU A 315 24.51 23.09 7.67
C LEU A 315 23.78 22.05 8.53
N THR A 316 24.18 21.89 9.79
CA THR A 316 23.48 21.01 10.74
C THR A 316 22.80 21.84 11.82
N THR A 317 21.60 21.45 12.24
CA THR A 317 20.85 22.12 13.30
C THR A 317 20.01 21.14 14.11
N PHE A 318 19.70 21.49 15.35
CA PHE A 318 18.82 20.74 16.26
C PHE A 318 17.47 21.42 16.47
N THR A 319 17.11 22.33 15.56
CA THR A 319 15.85 23.07 15.56
C THR A 319 15.32 23.17 14.14
N THR A 320 14.07 23.60 13.95
CA THR A 320 13.45 23.83 12.64
C THR A 320 13.98 25.07 11.89
N SER A 321 15.22 25.47 12.18
CA SER A 321 15.89 26.56 11.48
C SER A 321 17.40 26.40 11.43
N ALA A 322 18.00 26.85 10.33
CA ALA A 322 19.44 26.94 10.13
C ALA A 322 19.83 28.37 9.74
N VAL A 323 20.97 28.84 10.24
CA VAL A 323 21.51 30.16 9.88
C VAL A 323 22.61 29.96 8.85
N TYR A 324 22.45 30.58 7.68
CA TYR A 324 23.49 30.70 6.67
C TYR A 324 24.14 32.09 6.80
N ALA A 325 25.30 32.12 7.43
CA ALA A 325 25.90 33.37 7.88
C ALA A 325 26.41 34.22 6.71
N ALA A 326 26.45 35.54 6.90
CA ALA A 326 26.92 36.50 5.91
C ALA A 326 28.34 36.19 5.40
N ALA A 327 29.25 35.79 6.30
CA ALA A 327 30.61 35.39 5.93
C ALA A 327 30.64 34.13 5.06
N GLU A 328 29.76 33.18 5.32
CA GLU A 328 29.61 31.95 4.53
C GLU A 328 29.05 32.25 3.14
N GLN A 329 28.04 33.12 3.06
CA GLN A 329 27.51 33.62 1.79
C GLN A 329 28.61 34.28 0.95
N ILE A 330 29.42 35.18 1.54
CA ILE A 330 30.52 35.84 0.81
C ILE A 330 31.57 34.82 0.38
N THR A 331 31.86 33.82 1.19
CA THR A 331 32.81 32.75 0.83
C THR A 331 32.29 31.93 -0.35
N ASP A 332 31.01 31.60 -0.34
CA ASP A 332 30.40 30.76 -1.35
C ASP A 332 30.15 31.56 -2.64
N TRP A 333 29.55 32.75 -2.56
CA TRP A 333 29.02 33.50 -3.70
C TRP A 333 29.82 34.76 -4.06
N GLY A 334 30.80 35.15 -3.23
CA GLY A 334 31.55 36.40 -3.39
C GLY A 334 30.78 37.66 -2.95
N ALA A 335 29.50 37.53 -2.60
CA ALA A 335 28.62 38.60 -2.15
C ALA A 335 27.50 38.03 -1.26
N LEU A 336 26.75 38.94 -0.62
CA LEU A 336 25.52 38.58 0.09
C LEU A 336 24.36 38.39 -0.89
N LEU A 337 23.48 37.44 -0.61
CA LEU A 337 22.28 37.24 -1.43
C LEU A 337 21.29 38.40 -1.20
N GLY A 338 20.92 39.07 -2.28
CA GLY A 338 20.11 40.28 -2.35
C GLY A 338 18.78 40.07 -3.09
N PRO A 339 17.94 41.12 -3.17
CA PRO A 339 16.72 41.08 -3.96
C PRO A 339 16.96 40.63 -5.41
N GLY A 340 16.22 39.63 -5.86
CA GLY A 340 16.35 39.04 -7.20
C GLY A 340 17.26 37.81 -7.29
N ASP A 341 18.00 37.48 -6.22
CA ASP A 341 18.76 36.23 -6.15
C ASP A 341 17.87 35.03 -5.79
N THR A 342 18.38 33.83 -6.08
CA THR A 342 17.75 32.57 -5.71
C THR A 342 18.74 31.65 -5.03
N LEU A 343 18.27 30.85 -4.07
CA LEU A 343 19.07 29.83 -3.39
C LEU A 343 18.34 28.50 -3.39
N ASP A 344 18.90 27.53 -4.09
CA ASP A 344 18.40 26.16 -4.06
C ASP A 344 18.90 25.46 -2.80
N ILE A 345 17.99 24.84 -2.07
CA ILE A 345 18.27 24.12 -0.84
C ILE A 345 17.65 22.72 -0.83
N ARG A 346 18.28 21.82 -0.09
CA ARG A 346 17.70 20.54 0.32
C ARG A 346 17.72 20.43 1.83
N ILE A 347 16.58 20.08 2.42
CA ILE A 347 16.46 19.88 3.86
C ILE A 347 16.12 18.42 4.12
N PHE A 348 16.83 17.81 5.08
CA PHE A 348 16.63 16.45 5.54
C PHE A 348 16.44 16.47 7.05
N GLN A 349 15.37 15.83 7.55
CA GLN A 349 15.34 15.42 8.95
C GLN A 349 16.20 14.17 9.11
N LEU A 350 16.98 14.10 10.18
CA LEU A 350 17.90 13.00 10.44
C LEU A 350 17.27 11.99 11.40
N SER A 351 17.59 10.72 11.17
CA SER A 351 17.32 9.59 12.04
C SER A 351 18.64 8.95 12.44
N ALA A 352 18.76 8.54 13.71
CA ALA A 352 19.93 7.81 14.17
C ALA A 352 20.02 6.40 13.54
N SER A 353 18.90 5.79 13.18
CA SER A 353 18.84 4.43 12.64
C SER A 353 19.10 4.36 11.13
N VAL A 354 18.59 5.32 10.36
CA VAL A 354 18.65 5.29 8.87
C VAL A 354 19.34 6.50 8.24
N GLY A 355 19.83 7.45 9.05
CA GLY A 355 20.51 8.65 8.55
C GLY A 355 19.54 9.67 7.96
N ARG A 356 19.76 10.11 6.71
CA ARG A 356 18.94 11.15 6.07
C ARG A 356 17.53 10.65 5.77
N GLY A 357 16.53 11.44 6.18
CA GLY A 357 15.13 11.27 5.80
C GLY A 357 14.82 11.62 4.35
N ALA A 358 13.54 11.69 4.02
CA ALA A 358 13.10 12.11 2.69
C ALA A 358 13.50 13.58 2.44
N VAL A 359 13.99 13.86 1.23
CA VAL A 359 14.47 15.18 0.85
C VAL A 359 13.30 16.15 0.69
N LYS A 360 13.47 17.36 1.21
CA LYS A 360 12.69 18.52 0.80
C LYS A 360 13.55 19.45 -0.06
N THR A 361 13.23 19.58 -1.34
CA THR A 361 13.87 20.55 -2.24
C THR A 361 13.03 21.81 -2.33
N ALA A 362 13.68 22.97 -2.19
CA ALA A 362 13.04 24.27 -2.35
C ALA A 362 14.02 25.28 -2.94
N THR A 363 13.50 26.21 -3.73
CA THR A 363 14.23 27.40 -4.17
C THR A 363 13.73 28.57 -3.32
N LEU A 364 14.62 29.17 -2.54
CA LEU A 364 14.35 30.41 -1.82
C LEU A 364 14.55 31.59 -2.76
N ILE A 365 13.57 32.49 -2.80
CA ILE A 365 13.60 33.70 -3.62
C ILE A 365 13.76 34.91 -2.70
N PHE A 366 14.63 35.84 -3.07
CA PHE A 366 15.14 36.88 -2.20
C PHE A 366 14.77 38.31 -2.56
#